data_AF-A0A150HLP2-F1
#
_entry.id   AF-A0A150HLP2-F1
#
_cell.length_a   1.000
_cell.length_b   1.000
_cell.length_c   1.000
_cell.angle_alpha   90.00
_cell.angle_beta   90.00
_cell.angle_gamma   90.00
#
_symmetry.space_group_name_H-M   'P 1'
#
loop_
_entity.id
_entity.type
_entity.pdbx_description
1 polymer ?
#
loop_
_entity_poly.entity_id
_entity_poly.type
_entity_poly.pdbx_seq_one_letter_code
_entity_poly.pdbx_strand_id
1 'polypeptide(L)'
;MFKVGDKVVSKAQDTISTIFEITAIHDDYMESFEYELNYGFWRLASPKEIAAGHRIDNNTGVTVITPSGTSRVKCGLTAFVDMGDDSHIENHISPLCKKFDERVKG
;
A
#
# COMPACT_ATOMS: atom_id res chain seq x y z
N MET A 1 3.18 15.51 -23.42
CA MET A 1 4.61 15.70 -23.17
C MET A 1 4.77 16.04 -21.70
N PHE A 2 5.76 15.48 -21.02
CA PHE A 2 6.01 15.75 -19.60
C PHE A 2 6.73 17.10 -19.41
N LYS A 3 6.69 17.64 -18.19
CA LYS A 3 7.44 18.83 -17.78
C LYS A 3 7.99 18.68 -16.36
N VAL A 4 8.97 19.52 -16.02
CA VAL A 4 9.47 19.64 -14.65
C VAL A 4 8.32 19.97 -13.69
N GLY A 5 8.29 19.28 -12.55
CA GLY A 5 7.23 19.34 -11.54
C GLY A 5 6.06 18.38 -11.79
N ASP A 6 5.98 17.71 -12.93
CA ASP A 6 4.98 16.66 -13.13
C ASP A 6 5.26 15.47 -12.21
N LYS A 7 4.19 14.95 -11.59
CA LYS A 7 4.23 13.72 -10.81
C LYS A 7 3.87 12.53 -11.69
N VAL A 8 4.71 11.51 -11.70
CA VAL A 8 4.59 10.34 -12.58
C VAL A 8 4.64 9.03 -11.81
N VAL A 9 4.01 8.01 -12.40
CA VAL A 9 3.97 6.64 -11.90
C VAL A 9 4.25 5.64 -13.02
N SER A 10 4.75 4.45 -12.66
CA SER A 10 5.03 3.38 -13.61
C SER A 10 3.75 2.94 -14.35
N LYS A 11 3.87 2.68 -15.64
CA LYS A 11 2.80 2.05 -16.44
C LYS A 11 2.62 0.59 -16.09
N ALA A 12 3.71 -0.12 -15.80
CA ALA A 12 3.68 -1.54 -15.51
C ALA A 12 3.08 -1.78 -14.12
N GLN A 13 2.05 -2.63 -14.06
CA GLN A 13 1.47 -3.09 -12.80
C GLN A 13 2.52 -3.87 -12.00
N ASP A 14 2.44 -3.80 -10.67
CA ASP A 14 3.26 -4.57 -9.72
C ASP A 14 4.79 -4.33 -9.77
N THR A 15 5.26 -3.29 -10.46
CA THR A 15 6.69 -2.97 -10.54
C THR A 15 7.12 -1.97 -9.47
N ILE A 16 6.56 -0.76 -9.52
CA ILE A 16 6.92 0.34 -8.65
C ILE A 16 5.64 1.09 -8.27
N SER A 17 5.35 1.15 -6.97
CA SER A 17 4.21 1.89 -6.43
C SER A 17 4.52 3.35 -6.06
N THR A 18 5.78 3.75 -6.17
CA THR A 18 6.26 5.09 -5.82
C THR A 18 5.83 6.16 -6.83
N ILE A 19 5.50 7.35 -6.34
CA ILE A 19 5.31 8.55 -7.17
C ILE A 19 6.64 9.29 -7.27
N PHE A 20 7.07 9.56 -8.50
CA PHE A 20 8.25 10.37 -8.78
C PHE A 20 7.82 11.77 -9.22
N GLU A 21 8.63 12.77 -8.91
CA GLU A 21 8.47 14.14 -9.41
C GLU A 21 9.61 14.44 -10.36
N ILE A 22 9.28 14.89 -11.57
CA ILE A 22 10.28 15.21 -12.57
C ILE A 22 11.04 16.46 -12.15
N THR A 23 12.35 16.34 -11.97
CA THR A 23 13.25 17.44 -11.60
C THR A 23 13.95 18.04 -12.82
N ALA A 24 14.21 17.26 -13.86
CA ALA A 24 14.80 17.73 -15.11
C ALA A 24 14.29 16.94 -16.33
N ILE A 25 14.39 17.55 -17.50
CA ILE A 25 13.98 16.98 -18.79
C ILE A 25 15.19 17.01 -19.73
N HIS A 26 15.54 15.84 -20.26
CA HIS A 26 16.55 15.66 -21.29
C HIS A 26 15.90 15.09 -22.54
N ASP A 27 16.63 15.12 -23.66
CA ASP A 27 16.11 14.65 -24.95
C ASP A 27 15.75 13.15 -24.91
N ASP A 28 16.55 12.35 -24.21
CA ASP A 28 16.40 10.88 -24.18
C ASP A 28 15.75 10.32 -22.90
N TYR A 29 15.75 11.09 -21.81
CA TYR A 29 15.24 10.66 -20.51
C TYR A 29 14.75 11.84 -19.66
N MET A 30 14.06 11.53 -18.56
CA MET A 30 13.64 12.49 -17.54
C MET A 30 14.39 12.18 -16.25
N GLU A 31 14.68 13.17 -15.42
CA GLU A 31 15.28 12.93 -14.10
C GLU A 31 14.26 13.11 -13.00
N SER A 32 14.40 12.31 -11.95
CA SER A 32 13.74 12.51 -10.67
C SER A 32 14.75 12.25 -9.56
N PHE A 33 15.26 13.30 -8.92
CA PHE A 33 16.33 13.21 -7.93
C PHE A 33 17.54 12.43 -8.48
N GLU A 34 17.82 11.24 -7.96
CA GLU A 34 18.96 10.39 -8.36
C GLU A 34 18.60 9.33 -9.42
N TYR A 35 17.39 9.39 -9.98
CA TYR A 35 16.88 8.40 -10.93
C TYR A 35 16.69 8.97 -12.33
N GLU A 36 17.17 8.22 -13.33
CA GLU A 36 16.87 8.43 -14.74
C GLU A 36 15.62 7.62 -15.14
N LEU A 37 14.64 8.30 -15.72
CA LEU A 37 13.31 7.80 -16.05
C LEU A 37 13.11 7.81 -17.58
N ASN A 38 13.02 6.64 -18.18
CA ASN A 38 12.78 6.52 -19.62
C ASN A 38 11.31 6.82 -20.01
N TYR A 39 11.08 7.69 -20.98
CA TYR A 39 9.75 8.14 -21.44
C TYR A 39 8.73 7.01 -21.72
N GLY A 40 9.18 5.83 -22.13
CA GLY A 40 8.32 4.69 -22.45
C GLY A 40 7.58 4.11 -21.25
N PHE A 41 8.14 4.20 -20.04
CA PHE A 41 7.68 3.45 -18.87
C PHE A 41 6.77 4.23 -17.91
N TRP A 42 6.62 5.54 -18.09
CA TRP A 42 5.94 6.41 -17.13
C TRP A 42 4.66 7.05 -17.67
N ARG A 43 3.70 7.29 -16.78
CA ARG A 43 2.50 8.09 -17.06
C ARG A 43 2.31 9.14 -15.96
N LEU A 44 1.52 10.18 -16.24
CA LEU A 44 1.10 11.13 -15.22
C LEU A 44 0.33 10.40 -14.09
N ALA A 45 0.63 10.80 -12.86
CA ALA A 45 -0.10 10.38 -11.68
C ALA A 45 -1.49 11.02 -11.69
N SER A 46 -2.52 10.26 -11.38
CA SER A 46 -3.87 10.80 -11.19
C SER A 46 -3.95 11.62 -9.89
N PRO A 47 -4.90 12.55 -9.75
CA PRO A 47 -5.07 13.30 -8.51
C PRO A 47 -5.28 12.41 -7.27
N LYS A 48 -5.93 11.25 -7.45
CA LYS A 48 -6.12 10.26 -6.37
C LYS A 48 -4.80 9.64 -5.94
N GLU A 49 -3.93 9.29 -6.88
CA GLU A 49 -2.60 8.75 -6.59
C GLU A 49 -1.74 9.81 -5.88
N ILE A 50 -1.75 11.06 -6.37
CA ILE A 50 -1.02 12.17 -5.73
C ILE A 50 -1.49 12.37 -4.29
N ALA A 51 -2.81 12.39 -4.05
CA ALA A 51 -3.37 12.55 -2.70
C ALA A 51 -3.03 11.36 -1.79
N ALA A 52 -2.95 10.14 -2.33
CA ALA A 52 -2.59 8.95 -1.59
C ALA A 52 -1.06 8.80 -1.37
N GLY A 53 -0.24 9.54 -2.12
CA GLY A 53 1.23 9.44 -2.08
C GLY A 53 1.81 8.18 -2.73
N HIS A 54 0.97 7.33 -3.34
CA HIS A 54 1.38 6.08 -3.99
C HIS A 54 0.51 5.75 -5.21
N ARG A 55 1.03 4.91 -6.11
CA ARG A 55 0.33 4.35 -7.27
C ARG A 55 -0.80 3.44 -6.79
N ILE A 56 -1.99 3.62 -7.34
CA ILE A 56 -3.17 2.84 -6.98
C ILE A 56 -3.41 1.81 -8.08
N ASP A 57 -3.22 0.54 -7.75
CA ASP A 57 -3.54 -0.57 -8.64
C ASP A 57 -4.98 -1.03 -8.42
N ASN A 58 -5.81 -0.92 -9.44
CA ASN A 58 -7.22 -1.34 -9.37
C ASN A 58 -7.42 -2.86 -9.39
N ASN A 59 -6.34 -3.63 -9.54
CA ASN A 59 -6.35 -5.09 -9.66
C ASN A 59 -5.89 -5.84 -8.39
N THR A 60 -5.48 -5.13 -7.33
CA THR A 60 -5.20 -5.75 -6.02
C THR A 60 -6.51 -6.03 -5.30
N GLY A 61 -7.30 -6.95 -5.84
CA GLY A 61 -8.46 -7.49 -5.15
C GLY A 61 -8.01 -8.16 -3.85
N VAL A 62 -8.17 -7.48 -2.73
CA VAL A 62 -7.99 -8.07 -1.41
C VAL A 62 -9.02 -9.19 -1.26
N THR A 63 -8.56 -10.43 -1.24
CA THR A 63 -9.43 -11.57 -0.96
C THR A 63 -9.54 -11.70 0.56
N VAL A 64 -10.64 -11.23 1.12
CA VAL A 64 -10.95 -11.43 2.53
C VAL A 64 -11.38 -12.89 2.69
N ILE A 65 -10.58 -13.70 3.39
CA ILE A 65 -10.94 -15.08 3.76
C ILE A 65 -11.73 -15.00 5.06
N THR A 66 -13.06 -14.98 4.97
CA THR A 66 -13.95 -15.22 6.12
C THR A 66 -14.22 -16.72 6.30
N PRO A 67 -14.54 -17.18 7.53
CA PRO A 67 -14.89 -18.59 7.80
C PRO A 67 -16.06 -19.12 6.95
N SER A 68 -16.91 -18.23 6.41
CA SER A 68 -18.06 -18.55 5.57
C SER A 68 -17.76 -18.56 4.05
N GLY A 69 -16.49 -18.46 3.64
CA GLY A 69 -16.07 -18.54 2.24
C GLY A 69 -15.34 -17.29 1.72
N THR A 70 -14.74 -17.43 0.53
CA THR A 70 -13.97 -16.39 -0.16
C THR A 70 -14.90 -15.40 -0.84
N SER A 71 -14.99 -14.18 -0.29
CA SER A 71 -15.67 -13.07 -0.95
C SER A 71 -14.63 -12.15 -1.57
N ARG A 72 -14.70 -11.97 -2.90
CA ARG A 72 -13.91 -10.94 -3.61
C ARG A 72 -14.53 -9.59 -3.31
N VAL A 73 -14.08 -8.94 -2.25
CA VAL A 73 -14.51 -7.58 -1.91
C VAL A 73 -13.71 -6.61 -2.77
N LYS A 74 -14.38 -5.69 -3.47
CA LYS A 74 -13.73 -4.61 -4.23
C LYS A 74 -13.26 -3.51 -3.26
N CYS A 75 -12.45 -3.91 -2.30
CA CYS A 75 -11.90 -3.08 -1.24
C CYS A 75 -10.50 -2.67 -1.68
N GLY A 76 -10.35 -1.39 -2.06
CA GLY A 76 -9.01 -0.82 -2.25
C GLY A 76 -8.26 -0.78 -0.91
N LEU A 77 -6.93 -0.91 -0.97
CA LEU A 77 -6.01 -0.93 0.17
C LEU A 77 -6.21 0.23 1.17
N THR A 78 -6.87 1.32 0.76
CA THR A 78 -7.20 2.48 1.60
C THR A 78 -8.11 2.17 2.78
N ALA A 79 -8.81 1.03 2.82
CA ALA A 79 -9.67 0.66 3.95
C ALA A 79 -8.90 0.16 5.20
N PHE A 80 -7.57 0.02 5.11
CA PHE A 80 -6.73 -0.41 6.26
C PHE A 80 -5.94 0.73 6.90
N VAL A 81 -6.08 1.97 6.42
CA VAL A 81 -5.37 3.15 6.97
C VAL A 81 -6.13 3.80 8.13
N ASP A 82 -7.22 3.18 8.58
CA ASP A 82 -7.81 3.45 9.89
C ASP A 82 -7.42 2.31 10.86
N MET A 83 -6.11 2.10 11.03
CA MET A 83 -5.61 1.46 12.24
C MET A 83 -5.81 2.47 13.36
N GLY A 84 -7.05 2.50 13.86
CA GLY A 84 -7.46 3.32 14.99
C GLY A 84 -6.41 3.25 16.08
N ASP A 85 -6.16 4.41 16.68
CA ASP A 85 -5.34 4.65 17.86
C ASP A 85 -5.22 3.38 18.73
N ASP A 86 -4.02 2.79 18.76
CA ASP A 86 -3.67 1.60 19.55
C ASP A 86 -3.57 1.94 21.05
N SER A 87 -4.48 2.80 21.50
CA SER A 87 -4.72 3.16 22.87
C SER A 87 -5.46 2.01 23.56
N HIS A 88 -4.67 0.97 23.83
CA HIS A 88 -4.86 -0.08 24.84
C HIS A 88 -5.62 -1.32 24.34
N ILE A 89 -4.89 -2.29 23.81
CA ILE A 89 -5.34 -3.69 23.82
C ILE A 89 -5.31 -4.17 25.29
N GLU A 90 -6.40 -3.93 26.02
CA GLU A 90 -6.53 -4.46 27.38
C GLU A 90 -6.75 -5.98 27.27
N ASN A 91 -5.77 -6.76 27.73
CA ASN A 91 -5.86 -8.22 27.79
C ASN A 91 -6.93 -8.63 28.81
N HIS A 92 -8.20 -8.66 28.39
CA HIS A 92 -9.27 -9.26 29.17
C HIS A 92 -9.18 -10.78 29.09
N ILE A 93 -8.31 -11.38 29.90
CA ILE A 93 -8.38 -12.80 30.21
C ILE A 93 -9.69 -13.02 30.98
N SER A 94 -10.62 -13.79 30.41
CA SER A 94 -11.88 -14.10 31.06
C SER A 94 -11.63 -14.70 32.46
N PRO A 95 -12.30 -14.24 33.53
CA PRO A 95 -12.15 -14.79 34.87
C PRO A 95 -12.56 -16.28 34.96
N LEU A 96 -13.22 -16.81 33.92
CA LEU A 96 -13.58 -18.23 33.80
C LEU A 96 -12.46 -19.11 33.20
N CYS A 97 -11.35 -18.52 32.74
CA CYS A 97 -10.18 -19.28 32.30
C CYS A 97 -9.51 -19.95 33.50
N LYS A 98 -9.76 -21.24 33.70
CA LYS A 98 -9.04 -22.07 34.68
C LYS A 98 -7.59 -22.26 34.21
N LYS A 99 -6.63 -21.70 34.96
CA LYS A 99 -5.21 -22.04 34.81
C LYS A 99 -5.01 -23.47 35.30
N PHE A 100 -4.64 -24.39 34.42
CA PHE A 100 -4.15 -25.71 34.81
C PHE A 100 -2.65 -25.59 35.13
N ASP A 101 -2.31 -25.46 36.41
CA ASP A 101 -0.94 -25.58 36.89
C ASP A 101 -0.62 -27.08 37.05
N GLU A 102 -0.26 -27.75 35.96
CA GLU A 102 0.16 -29.15 36.02
C GLU A 102 1.65 -29.22 36.40
N ARG A 103 1.90 -29.17 37.70
CA ARG A 103 3.22 -29.46 38.26
C ARG A 103 3.46 -30.97 38.16
N VAL A 104 4.10 -31.41 37.08
CA VAL A 104 4.60 -32.79 36.92
C VAL A 104 5.56 -33.07 38.07
N LYS A 105 5.14 -33.92 39.02
CA LYS A 105 6.02 -34.45 40.07
C LYS A 105 6.82 -35.62 39.47
N GLY A 106 8.13 -35.45 39.39
CA GLY A 106 9.09 -36.56 39.38
C GLY A 106 9.38 -37.04 40.81
#